data_AF-A0A4Z1KC97-F1
#
_entry.id   AF-A0A4Z1KC97-F1
#
_cell.length_a   1.000
_cell.length_b   1.000
_cell.length_c   1.000
_cell.angle_alpha   90.00
_cell.angle_beta   90.00
_cell.angle_gamma   90.00
#
_symmetry.space_group_name_H-M   'P 1'
#
loop_
_entity.id
_entity.type
_entity.pdbx_description
1 polymer ?
#
loop_
_entity_poly.entity_id
_entity_poly.type
_entity_poly.pdbx_seq_one_letter_code
_entity_poly.pdbx_strand_id
1 'polypeptide(L)'
;MAPPLPIEIKAVNYLRTCPPINLRKNPHRPNLALQLEDIQIDFHLRSYGKTTQFGTTDTRHPMAPRFDLKLSVILNETGDKILPPLSPASEDAATSPSEIASKSYNAKRQTEIKVYLRFIKKGHETIKQLKAFHQYRNDRGKLILAQFYRLCDAGTVKQFRAAYNRRQRRPPEAFLWKLYYKVIDALAFLHNDHPKYENDPSHKGRKSIIMPYLDAENIYLSWPEGKSHDSVYPDIKLGDFGAVKLVDFGDGFSEDIDEKKGIDYKHNPSELNWWSAKSDIWRAGSIIYSLTSRNVTTTKLAVPEDQTFADLTEEQQTMITMDPRRVQPIDHLYSGEFETMLQRSLVLDHKKRPSARELLQELRGPVTEREGNMDLFRALPEWFGDEIIPRKKNDPADERNFSQERLKKLVQPGGLEAERLLHRNEILAKKAEAAEIERREVARIKLGEENPTAFELFYEEWLPREVEEGNITDRGDYSENFEYTEEVVKYIAVRGRGIEAGTWVDPGPSWQEVVKLGQKPEAAPASPPP
;
A
#
# COMPACT_ATOMS: atom_id res chain seq x y z
N MET A 1 10.79 4.15 -16.82
CA MET A 1 9.34 4.13 -17.16
C MET A 1 8.62 5.17 -16.31
N ALA A 2 7.55 5.80 -16.79
CA ALA A 2 6.81 6.79 -15.98
C ALA A 2 5.88 6.08 -14.97
N PRO A 3 5.45 6.75 -13.89
CA PRO A 3 4.45 6.18 -12.99
C PRO A 3 3.13 5.92 -13.72
N PRO A 4 2.31 4.97 -13.25
CA PRO A 4 0.99 4.74 -13.81
C PRO A 4 0.19 6.04 -13.91
N LEU A 5 -0.49 6.27 -15.04
CA LEU A 5 -1.26 7.50 -15.29
C LEU A 5 -2.20 7.90 -14.13
N PRO A 6 -2.88 6.97 -13.41
CA PRO A 6 -3.68 7.34 -12.23
C PRO A 6 -2.90 8.05 -11.12
N ILE A 7 -1.62 7.73 -10.95
CA ILE A 7 -0.72 8.37 -9.99
C ILE A 7 -0.25 9.73 -10.53
N GLU A 8 0.10 9.81 -11.82
CA GLU A 8 0.46 11.07 -12.47
C GLU A 8 -0.67 12.09 -12.43
N ILE A 9 -1.92 11.66 -12.66
CA ILE A 9 -3.11 12.51 -12.52
C ILE A 9 -3.17 13.17 -11.14
N LYS A 10 -2.86 12.45 -10.06
CA LYS A 10 -2.89 13.01 -8.71
C LYS A 10 -1.80 14.06 -8.50
N ALA A 11 -0.58 13.79 -8.98
CA ALA A 11 0.54 14.72 -8.92
C ALA A 11 0.24 15.99 -9.74
N VAL A 12 -0.20 15.85 -10.99
CA VAL A 12 -0.54 16.96 -11.89
C VAL A 12 -1.68 17.80 -11.33
N ASN A 13 -2.74 17.16 -10.83
CA ASN A 13 -3.86 17.88 -10.20
C ASN A 13 -3.41 18.70 -8.98
N TYR A 14 -2.47 18.18 -8.19
CA TYR A 14 -1.89 18.93 -7.07
C TYR A 14 -1.04 20.12 -7.56
N LEU A 15 -0.18 19.93 -8.56
CA LEU A 15 0.67 21.00 -9.08
C LEU A 15 -0.15 22.14 -9.72
N ARG A 16 -1.23 21.82 -10.45
CA ARG A 16 -2.15 22.81 -11.03
C ARG A 16 -2.85 23.68 -9.98
N THR A 17 -2.98 23.21 -8.72
CA THR A 17 -3.64 23.97 -7.65
C THR A 17 -2.68 24.74 -6.76
N CYS A 18 -1.36 24.60 -6.91
CA CYS A 18 -0.36 25.25 -6.05
C CYS A 18 -0.40 26.80 -6.04
N PRO A 19 -0.58 27.51 -7.18
CA PRO A 19 -0.52 28.98 -7.19
C PRO A 19 -1.56 29.72 -6.32
N PRO A 20 -2.84 29.29 -6.22
CA PRO A 20 -3.86 30.03 -5.44
C PRO A 20 -3.94 29.70 -3.94
N ILE A 21 -3.15 28.76 -3.40
CA ILE A 21 -3.41 28.23 -2.05
C ILE A 21 -2.50 28.83 -0.99
N ASN A 22 -3.08 29.19 0.16
CA ASN A 22 -2.32 29.58 1.33
C ASN A 22 -1.78 28.36 2.09
N LEU A 23 -0.45 28.16 2.05
CA LEU A 23 0.24 27.12 2.80
C LEU A 23 0.31 27.48 4.29
N ARG A 24 -0.30 26.65 5.15
CA ARG A 24 -0.22 26.84 6.59
C ARG A 24 1.00 26.14 7.17
N LYS A 25 1.81 26.90 7.89
CA LYS A 25 2.98 26.38 8.61
C LYS A 25 2.55 25.86 9.98
N ASN A 26 3.19 24.79 10.44
CA ASN A 26 3.03 24.35 11.82
C ASN A 26 3.72 25.37 12.75
N PRO A 27 2.99 26.09 13.62
CA PRO A 27 3.56 27.14 14.48
C PRO A 27 4.57 26.59 15.51
N HIS A 28 4.55 25.28 15.78
CA HIS A 28 5.47 24.63 16.71
C HIS A 28 6.76 24.14 16.06
N ARG A 29 7.01 24.52 14.79
CA ARG A 29 8.21 24.11 14.04
C ARG A 29 8.97 25.33 13.54
N PRO A 30 10.30 25.23 13.40
CA PRO A 30 11.08 26.26 12.72
C PRO A 30 10.49 26.56 11.33
N ASN A 31 10.42 27.84 10.99
CA ASN A 31 9.91 28.28 9.69
C ASN A 31 10.88 27.82 8.60
N LEU A 32 10.47 26.83 7.79
CA LEU A 32 11.28 26.27 6.72
C LEU A 32 11.31 27.13 5.44
N ALA A 33 10.78 28.36 5.50
CA ALA A 33 10.53 29.23 4.35
C ALA A 33 9.72 28.57 3.21
N LEU A 34 9.21 27.33 3.35
CA LEU A 34 8.51 26.54 2.33
C LEU A 34 7.45 27.35 1.57
N GLN A 35 7.51 27.33 0.24
CA GLN A 35 6.50 27.89 -0.67
C GLN A 35 6.02 26.80 -1.62
N LEU A 36 4.76 26.90 -2.06
CA LEU A 36 4.15 25.87 -2.93
C LEU A 36 4.72 25.88 -4.36
N GLU A 37 5.10 27.05 -4.86
CA GLU A 37 5.74 27.22 -6.18
C GLU A 37 7.12 26.56 -6.27
N ASP A 38 7.79 26.36 -5.13
CA ASP A 38 9.11 25.75 -5.03
C ASP A 38 9.04 24.22 -4.77
N ILE A 39 7.84 23.62 -4.82
CA ILE A 39 7.68 22.18 -4.60
C ILE A 39 7.83 21.41 -5.90
N GLN A 40 8.82 20.52 -5.92
CA GLN A 40 8.98 19.50 -6.95
C GLN A 40 8.50 18.14 -6.44
N ILE A 41 7.69 17.42 -7.23
CA ILE A 41 7.32 16.02 -6.94
C ILE A 41 8.34 15.11 -7.61
N ASP A 42 9.11 14.37 -6.81
CA ASP A 42 10.23 13.56 -7.30
C ASP A 42 9.81 12.12 -7.60
N PHE A 43 9.09 11.49 -6.67
CA PHE A 43 8.68 10.09 -6.81
C PHE A 43 7.42 9.77 -6.01
N HIS A 44 6.74 8.71 -6.46
CA HIS A 44 5.64 8.09 -5.73
C HIS A 44 6.17 7.25 -4.57
N LEU A 45 5.81 7.63 -3.34
CA LEU A 45 6.16 6.85 -2.15
C LEU A 45 5.24 5.63 -2.03
N ARG A 46 3.93 5.86 -2.00
CA ARG A 46 2.89 4.83 -1.83
C ARG A 46 1.47 5.38 -2.00
N SER A 47 0.53 4.47 -2.22
CA SER A 47 -0.91 4.74 -2.23
C SER A 47 -1.64 3.66 -1.43
N TYR A 48 -2.60 4.06 -0.61
CA TYR A 48 -3.48 3.14 0.13
C TYR A 48 -4.85 3.78 0.33
N GLY A 49 -5.91 3.04 0.02
CA GLY A 49 -7.28 3.56 0.05
C GLY A 49 -7.42 4.89 -0.68
N LYS A 50 -7.80 5.93 0.06
CA LYS A 50 -8.01 7.30 -0.46
C LYS A 50 -6.79 8.23 -0.25
N THR A 51 -5.64 7.67 0.12
CA THR A 51 -4.41 8.42 0.43
C THR A 51 -3.33 8.13 -0.61
N THR A 52 -2.58 9.16 -0.99
CA THR A 52 -1.41 9.05 -1.87
C THR A 52 -0.29 9.91 -1.34
N GLN A 53 0.93 9.37 -1.35
CA GLN A 53 2.11 10.02 -0.79
C GLN A 53 3.20 10.16 -1.84
N PHE A 54 3.86 11.32 -1.81
CA PHE A 54 4.93 11.69 -2.74
C PHE A 54 6.16 12.15 -1.99
N GLY A 55 7.34 11.77 -2.47
CA GLY A 55 8.60 12.40 -2.06
C GLY A 55 8.74 13.72 -2.80
N THR A 56 9.04 14.79 -2.08
CA THR A 56 9.16 16.13 -2.67
C THR A 56 10.41 16.88 -2.22
N THR A 57 10.93 17.69 -3.14
CA THR A 57 12.09 18.57 -2.96
C THR A 57 11.63 20.03 -2.94
N ASP A 58 12.21 20.83 -2.04
CA ASP A 58 12.13 22.29 -2.10
C ASP A 58 13.25 22.78 -3.01
N THR A 59 12.89 23.33 -4.17
CA THR A 59 13.83 23.72 -5.23
C THR A 59 14.82 24.80 -4.79
N ARG A 60 14.53 25.57 -3.73
CA ARG A 60 15.48 26.54 -3.16
C ARG A 60 16.56 25.89 -2.30
N HIS A 61 16.35 24.63 -1.90
CA HIS A 61 17.30 23.81 -1.17
C HIS A 61 17.43 22.44 -1.86
N PRO A 62 17.96 22.40 -3.11
CA PRO A 62 17.80 21.28 -4.03
C PRO A 62 18.65 20.04 -3.68
N MET A 63 19.32 20.03 -2.53
CA MET A 63 20.31 18.99 -2.20
C MET A 63 19.69 17.60 -2.04
N ALA A 64 18.41 17.48 -1.63
CA ALA A 64 17.69 16.20 -1.53
C ALA A 64 16.18 16.39 -1.31
N PRO A 65 15.34 15.37 -1.63
CA PRO A 65 13.95 15.30 -1.19
C PRO A 65 13.85 15.45 0.33
N ARG A 66 13.09 16.45 0.79
CA ARG A 66 12.99 16.81 2.21
C ARG A 66 11.65 16.44 2.82
N PHE A 67 10.62 16.29 1.98
CA PHE A 67 9.26 16.14 2.46
C PHE A 67 8.56 14.90 1.91
N ASP A 68 7.70 14.35 2.75
CA ASP A 68 6.64 13.43 2.38
C ASP A 68 5.34 14.24 2.30
N LEU A 69 4.84 14.41 1.07
CA LEU A 69 3.57 15.04 0.76
C LEU A 69 2.47 13.98 0.78
N LYS A 70 1.65 13.98 1.83
CA LYS A 70 0.46 13.15 1.97
C LYS A 70 -0.77 13.89 1.46
N LEU A 71 -1.41 13.33 0.44
CA LEU A 71 -2.68 13.77 -0.11
C LEU A 71 -3.78 12.80 0.32
N SER A 72 -4.83 13.30 0.97
CA SER A 72 -5.97 12.51 1.42
C SER A 72 -7.29 13.23 1.16
N VAL A 73 -8.35 12.48 0.89
CA VAL A 73 -9.69 13.06 0.69
C VAL A 73 -10.30 13.40 2.05
N ILE A 74 -10.75 14.65 2.22
CA ILE A 74 -11.58 15.03 3.37
C ILE A 74 -12.99 14.49 3.12
N LEU A 75 -13.39 13.47 3.89
CA LEU A 75 -14.73 12.88 3.81
C LEU A 75 -15.75 13.68 4.63
N ASN A 76 -15.32 14.17 5.79
CA ASN A 76 -16.15 14.98 6.68
C ASN A 76 -15.73 16.45 6.60
N GLU A 77 -16.35 17.21 5.70
CA GLU A 77 -16.09 18.65 5.56
C GLU A 77 -16.59 19.45 6.78
N THR A 78 -17.50 18.93 7.59
CA THR A 78 -17.94 19.62 8.83
C THR A 78 -16.92 19.52 9.97
N GLY A 79 -15.98 18.57 9.87
CA GLY A 79 -14.99 18.24 10.89
C GLY A 79 -15.50 17.20 11.89
N ASP A 80 -14.59 16.45 12.51
CA ASP A 80 -14.97 15.48 13.54
C ASP A 80 -15.51 16.21 14.78
N LYS A 81 -16.81 16.02 15.07
CA LYS A 81 -17.50 16.56 16.26
C LYS A 81 -16.87 16.10 17.58
N ILE A 82 -16.04 15.06 17.53
CA ILE A 82 -15.42 14.41 18.68
C ILE A 82 -14.34 15.30 19.30
N LEU A 83 -13.68 16.17 18.53
CA LEU A 83 -12.59 17.00 19.03
C LEU A 83 -13.00 18.47 19.15
N PRO A 84 -12.98 19.06 20.37
CA PRO A 84 -13.26 20.47 20.52
C PRO A 84 -12.26 21.32 19.72
N PRO A 85 -12.63 22.55 19.34
CA PRO A 85 -11.74 23.46 18.64
C PRO A 85 -10.40 23.64 19.38
N LEU A 86 -9.33 23.99 18.65
CA LEU A 86 -8.01 24.26 19.22
C LEU A 86 -8.08 25.37 20.28
N SER A 87 -8.92 26.38 20.02
CA SER A 87 -9.33 27.42 20.97
C SER A 87 -10.61 28.10 20.45
N PRO A 88 -11.36 28.87 21.28
CA PRO A 88 -12.53 29.62 20.82
C PRO A 88 -12.21 30.63 19.70
N ALA A 89 -10.98 31.16 19.66
CA ALA A 89 -10.52 32.11 18.64
C ALA A 89 -9.84 31.43 17.44
N SER A 90 -9.74 30.10 17.43
CA SER A 90 -9.09 29.37 16.36
C SER A 90 -9.99 29.25 15.13
N GLU A 91 -9.38 29.17 13.96
CA GLU A 91 -10.03 28.93 12.67
C GLU A 91 -10.94 27.69 12.66
N ASP A 92 -10.62 26.68 13.47
CA ASP A 92 -11.43 25.46 13.59
C ASP A 92 -12.68 25.64 14.47
N ALA A 93 -12.83 26.79 15.14
CA ALA A 93 -14.04 27.19 15.88
C ALA A 93 -15.07 27.93 15.00
N ALA A 94 -14.70 28.36 13.80
CA ALA A 94 -15.62 29.06 12.89
C ALA A 94 -16.86 28.19 12.60
N THR A 95 -18.06 28.75 12.54
CA THR A 95 -19.28 27.96 12.25
C THR A 95 -19.88 28.25 10.88
N SER A 96 -19.54 29.40 10.29
CA SER A 96 -20.06 29.84 8.99
C SER A 96 -19.51 28.98 7.84
N PRO A 97 -20.35 28.26 7.08
CA PRO A 97 -19.91 27.44 5.94
C PRO A 97 -19.16 28.24 4.86
N SER A 98 -19.57 29.49 4.61
CA SER A 98 -18.93 30.36 3.62
C SER A 98 -17.54 30.80 4.06
N GLU A 99 -17.35 31.09 5.35
CA GLU A 99 -16.04 31.41 5.92
C GLU A 99 -15.11 30.19 5.91
N ILE A 100 -15.64 29.03 6.31
CA ILE A 100 -14.90 27.77 6.35
C ILE A 100 -14.38 27.40 4.95
N ALA A 101 -15.23 27.54 3.93
CA ALA A 101 -14.87 27.26 2.55
C ALA A 101 -13.86 28.28 2.02
N SER A 102 -14.14 29.58 2.14
CA SER A 102 -13.29 30.65 1.59
C SER A 102 -11.91 30.70 2.24
N LYS A 103 -11.84 30.50 3.56
CA LYS A 103 -10.58 30.52 4.30
C LYS A 103 -9.97 29.13 4.47
N SER A 104 -10.57 28.10 3.88
CA SER A 104 -10.03 26.73 3.86
C SER A 104 -9.83 26.13 5.26
N TYR A 105 -10.74 26.34 6.20
CA TYR A 105 -10.58 25.91 7.61
C TYR A 105 -10.76 24.41 7.84
N ASN A 106 -11.28 23.65 6.87
CA ASN A 106 -11.52 22.21 7.00
C ASN A 106 -10.25 21.41 7.30
N ALA A 107 -9.09 21.86 6.79
CA ALA A 107 -7.81 21.20 7.04
C ALA A 107 -7.43 21.21 8.52
N LYS A 108 -7.65 22.33 9.23
CA LYS A 108 -7.39 22.42 10.68
C LYS A 108 -8.37 21.58 11.51
N ARG A 109 -9.50 21.16 10.95
CA ARG A 109 -10.49 20.32 11.63
C ARG A 109 -10.16 18.84 11.61
N GLN A 110 -9.25 18.43 10.73
CA GLN A 110 -8.89 17.03 10.58
C GLN A 110 -8.15 16.54 11.83
N THR A 111 -8.52 15.36 12.30
CA THR A 111 -8.03 14.77 13.56
C THR A 111 -6.50 14.75 13.63
N GLU A 112 -5.83 14.30 12.57
CA GLU A 112 -4.36 14.26 12.53
C GLU A 112 -3.73 15.66 12.72
N ILE A 113 -4.28 16.69 12.08
CA ILE A 113 -3.78 18.07 12.21
C ILE A 113 -4.01 18.60 13.62
N LYS A 114 -5.21 18.40 14.19
CA LYS A 114 -5.50 18.78 15.58
C LYS A 114 -4.55 18.13 16.56
N VAL A 115 -4.24 16.85 16.36
CA VAL A 115 -3.32 16.09 17.22
C VAL A 115 -1.92 16.71 17.21
N TYR A 116 -1.40 17.04 16.03
CA TYR A 116 -0.10 17.71 15.90
C TYR A 116 -0.08 19.09 16.55
N LEU A 117 -1.11 19.90 16.34
CA LEU A 117 -1.14 21.29 16.78
C LEU A 117 -1.45 21.45 18.28
N ARG A 118 -2.22 20.53 18.86
CA ARG A 118 -2.69 20.62 20.25
C ARG A 118 -1.90 19.78 21.22
N PHE A 119 -1.57 18.53 20.86
CA PHE A 119 -1.05 17.56 21.81
C PHE A 119 0.42 17.26 21.59
N ILE A 120 0.85 17.09 20.34
CA ILE A 120 2.26 16.82 20.03
C ILE A 120 3.08 18.12 20.12
N LYS A 121 2.55 19.25 19.60
CA LYS A 121 3.22 20.57 19.57
C LYS A 121 4.69 20.45 19.14
N LYS A 122 5.65 20.95 19.93
CA LYS A 122 7.11 20.89 19.67
C LYS A 122 7.66 19.45 19.56
N GLY A 123 6.93 18.48 20.09
CA GLY A 123 7.04 17.08 19.72
C GLY A 123 7.90 16.24 20.65
N HIS A 124 8.25 15.08 20.09
CA HIS A 124 9.12 14.06 20.63
C HIS A 124 10.01 13.58 19.48
N GLU A 125 11.25 13.18 19.74
CA GLU A 125 12.19 12.84 18.67
C GLU A 125 11.73 11.63 17.85
N THR A 126 10.98 10.72 18.46
CA THR A 126 10.43 9.51 17.84
C THR A 126 9.08 9.73 17.15
N ILE A 127 8.61 10.98 17.02
CA ILE A 127 7.35 11.29 16.33
C ILE A 127 7.65 11.97 15.00
N LYS A 128 7.01 11.49 13.93
CA LYS A 128 7.13 12.07 12.59
C LYS A 128 6.65 13.52 12.59
N GLN A 129 7.38 14.42 11.95
CA GLN A 129 7.14 15.85 12.11
C GLN A 129 6.26 16.42 10.99
N LEU A 130 5.05 16.86 11.33
CA LEU A 130 4.21 17.72 10.47
C LEU A 130 4.85 19.11 10.35
N LYS A 131 5.17 19.54 9.13
CA LYS A 131 5.82 20.83 8.81
C LYS A 131 4.83 21.87 8.33
N ALA A 132 3.94 21.49 7.43
CA ALA A 132 2.95 22.37 6.85
C ALA A 132 1.74 21.57 6.35
N PHE A 133 0.64 22.26 6.07
CA PHE A 133 -0.55 21.64 5.52
C PHE A 133 -1.42 22.68 4.80
N HIS A 134 -2.24 22.22 3.87
CA HIS A 134 -3.26 23.04 3.21
C HIS A 134 -4.39 22.15 2.68
N GLN A 135 -5.36 22.75 1.99
CA GLN A 135 -6.41 22.02 1.30
C GLN A 135 -6.71 22.64 -0.06
N TYR A 136 -7.30 21.84 -0.94
CA TYR A 136 -7.79 22.29 -2.24
C TYR A 136 -8.90 21.40 -2.74
N ARG A 137 -9.68 21.88 -3.73
CA ARG A 137 -10.60 21.01 -4.47
C ARG A 137 -9.91 20.52 -5.74
N ASN A 138 -10.01 19.22 -6.00
CA ASN A 138 -9.51 18.66 -7.25
C ASN A 138 -10.48 18.95 -8.41
N ASP A 139 -10.11 18.50 -9.62
CA ASP A 139 -10.90 18.58 -10.85
C ASP A 139 -12.31 17.97 -10.73
N ARG A 140 -12.51 17.03 -9.81
CA ARG A 140 -13.81 16.40 -9.51
C ARG A 140 -14.56 17.06 -8.36
N GLY A 141 -14.12 18.23 -7.89
CA GLY A 141 -14.73 18.97 -6.79
C GLY A 141 -14.50 18.37 -5.39
N LYS A 142 -13.76 17.27 -5.27
CA LYS A 142 -13.48 16.63 -3.97
C LYS A 142 -12.48 17.47 -3.19
N LEU A 143 -12.74 17.66 -1.91
CA LEU A 143 -11.83 18.36 -1.02
C LEU A 143 -10.67 17.45 -0.61
N ILE A 144 -9.46 17.90 -0.88
CA ILE A 144 -8.21 17.20 -0.62
C ILE A 144 -7.45 17.94 0.47
N LEU A 145 -6.97 17.20 1.47
CA LEU A 145 -6.00 17.64 2.45
C LEU A 145 -4.60 17.32 1.94
N ALA A 146 -3.72 18.31 1.95
CA ALA A 146 -2.30 18.14 1.67
C ALA A 146 -1.51 18.37 2.97
N GLN A 147 -0.66 17.41 3.34
CA GLN A 147 0.13 17.44 4.57
C GLN A 147 1.60 17.21 4.22
N PHE A 148 2.48 18.10 4.68
CA PHE A 148 3.92 18.00 4.49
C PHE A 148 4.56 17.51 5.77
N TYR A 149 5.18 16.33 5.70
CA TYR A 149 5.99 15.77 6.77
C TYR A 149 7.47 15.83 6.41
N ARG A 150 8.37 15.82 7.40
CA ARG A 150 9.78 15.49 7.12
C ARG A 150 9.83 14.08 6.52
N LEU A 151 10.53 13.93 5.39
CA LEU A 151 10.71 12.64 4.75
C LEU A 151 11.48 11.70 5.68
N CYS A 152 10.97 10.47 5.84
CA CYS A 152 11.66 9.40 6.54
C CYS A 152 12.22 8.48 5.46
N ASP A 153 13.52 8.53 5.28
CA ASP A 153 14.15 8.14 4.05
C ASP A 153 14.71 6.72 3.99
N ALA A 154 14.40 5.92 5.01
CA ALA A 154 14.62 4.48 5.04
C ALA A 154 13.30 3.69 4.98
N GLY A 155 12.19 4.38 4.67
CA GLY A 155 10.86 3.79 4.46
C GLY A 155 10.10 3.47 5.74
N THR A 156 9.35 2.37 5.76
CA THR A 156 8.61 1.90 6.94
C THR A 156 9.00 0.50 7.38
N VAL A 157 8.63 0.15 8.61
CA VAL A 157 8.83 -1.21 9.15
C VAL A 157 8.07 -2.27 8.33
N LYS A 158 6.92 -1.94 7.74
CA LYS A 158 6.19 -2.84 6.82
C LYS A 158 7.04 -3.18 5.58
N GLN A 159 7.67 -2.18 4.98
CA GLN A 159 8.54 -2.38 3.82
C GLN A 159 9.83 -3.11 4.21
N PHE A 160 10.41 -2.76 5.36
CA PHE A 160 11.55 -3.47 5.95
C PHE A 160 11.26 -4.96 6.14
N ARG A 161 10.14 -5.30 6.78
CA ARG A 161 9.68 -6.69 6.97
C ARG A 161 9.54 -7.42 5.63
N ALA A 162 8.86 -6.80 4.67
CA ALA A 162 8.66 -7.39 3.34
C ALA A 162 10.00 -7.65 2.61
N ALA A 163 10.98 -6.75 2.73
CA ALA A 163 12.28 -6.90 2.11
C ALA A 163 13.11 -8.05 2.73
N TYR A 164 13.10 -8.20 4.06
CA TYR A 164 13.76 -9.32 4.73
C TYR A 164 13.08 -10.66 4.45
N ASN A 165 11.74 -10.70 4.45
CA ASN A 165 10.98 -11.91 4.15
C ASN A 165 11.23 -12.43 2.73
N ARG A 166 11.20 -11.54 1.73
CA ARG A 166 11.52 -11.88 0.33
C ARG A 166 12.91 -12.47 0.17
N ARG A 167 13.86 -12.03 1.00
CA ARG A 167 15.26 -12.50 1.00
C ARG A 167 15.50 -13.67 1.95
N GLN A 168 14.48 -14.13 2.66
CA GLN A 168 14.57 -15.16 3.70
C GLN A 168 15.65 -14.87 4.76
N ARG A 169 15.95 -13.59 5.01
CA ARG A 169 16.95 -13.14 5.99
C ARG A 169 16.28 -12.68 7.29
N ARG A 170 17.11 -12.48 8.32
CA ARG A 170 16.71 -11.96 9.64
C ARG A 170 17.33 -10.59 9.92
N PRO A 171 16.55 -9.63 10.45
CA PRO A 171 17.09 -8.39 10.97
C PRO A 171 18.12 -8.61 12.08
N PRO A 172 19.17 -7.76 12.18
CA PRO A 172 20.06 -7.73 13.33
C PRO A 172 19.31 -7.49 14.64
N GLU A 173 19.58 -8.29 15.66
CA GLU A 173 18.90 -8.16 16.95
C GLU A 173 19.12 -6.79 17.60
N ALA A 174 20.34 -6.23 17.54
CA ALA A 174 20.64 -4.90 18.07
C ALA A 174 19.77 -3.80 17.43
N PHE A 175 19.43 -3.94 16.15
CA PHE A 175 18.47 -3.03 15.50
C PHE A 175 17.05 -3.23 16.04
N LEU A 176 16.63 -4.48 16.26
CA LEU A 176 15.31 -4.80 16.79
C LEU A 176 15.13 -4.27 18.22
N TRP A 177 16.16 -4.31 19.06
CA TRP A 177 16.16 -3.65 20.38
C TRP A 177 15.96 -2.13 20.26
N LYS A 178 16.74 -1.46 19.41
CA LYS A 178 16.57 -0.01 19.15
C LYS A 178 15.16 0.30 18.65
N LEU A 179 14.66 -0.49 17.71
CA LEU A 179 13.33 -0.35 17.14
C LEU A 179 12.25 -0.49 18.21
N TYR A 180 12.31 -1.56 19.00
CA TYR A 180 11.34 -1.82 20.06
C TYR A 180 11.33 -0.70 21.10
N TYR A 181 12.51 -0.31 21.60
CA TYR A 181 12.66 0.80 22.54
C TYR A 181 12.06 2.09 22.00
N LYS A 182 12.41 2.51 20.77
CA LYS A 182 11.95 3.79 20.22
C LYS A 182 10.46 3.80 19.89
N VAL A 183 9.84 2.64 19.63
CA VAL A 183 8.38 2.53 19.52
C VAL A 183 7.72 2.70 20.89
N ILE A 184 8.21 2.02 21.93
CA ILE A 184 7.69 2.17 23.29
C ILE A 184 7.88 3.59 23.83
N ASP A 185 9.03 4.20 23.54
CA ASP A 185 9.35 5.60 23.84
C ASP A 185 8.34 6.57 23.19
N ALA A 186 8.00 6.35 21.92
CA ALA A 186 6.94 7.09 21.24
C ALA A 186 5.56 6.89 21.89
N LEU A 187 5.22 5.65 22.27
CA LEU A 187 3.93 5.34 22.90
C LEU A 187 3.83 5.95 24.29
N ALA A 188 4.88 5.89 25.11
CA ALA A 188 4.92 6.55 26.41
C ALA A 188 4.64 8.06 26.26
N PHE A 189 5.23 8.69 25.23
CA PHE A 189 4.92 10.07 24.90
C PHE A 189 3.45 10.24 24.52
N LEU A 190 2.90 9.45 23.60
CA LEU A 190 1.51 9.59 23.16
C LEU A 190 0.49 9.36 24.29
N HIS A 191 0.73 8.37 25.13
CA HIS A 191 -0.09 7.98 26.29
C HIS A 191 0.02 8.93 27.48
N ASN A 192 0.87 9.96 27.39
CA ASN A 192 1.15 10.89 28.48
C ASN A 192 1.73 10.22 29.74
N ASP A 193 2.46 9.12 29.56
CA ASP A 193 3.06 8.30 30.61
C ASP A 193 4.60 8.44 30.62
N HIS A 194 5.16 9.30 29.77
CA HIS A 194 6.61 9.39 29.58
C HIS A 194 7.32 10.13 30.74
N PRO A 195 8.33 9.52 31.42
CA PRO A 195 9.01 10.10 32.58
C PRO A 195 9.61 11.50 32.35
N LYS A 196 10.25 11.71 31.20
CA LYS A 196 10.81 13.02 30.79
C LYS A 196 9.83 14.20 30.85
N TYR A 197 8.52 13.95 30.74
CA TYR A 197 7.50 14.99 30.65
C TYR A 197 6.60 15.05 31.89
N GLU A 198 6.87 14.26 32.92
CA GLU A 198 6.06 14.17 34.15
C GLU A 198 5.88 15.55 34.83
N ASN A 199 6.93 16.37 34.80
CA ASN A 199 6.93 17.72 35.38
C ASN A 199 6.73 18.84 34.36
N ASP A 200 6.46 18.52 33.09
CA ASP A 200 6.25 19.53 32.05
C ASP A 200 4.80 20.07 32.13
N PRO A 201 4.59 21.37 32.43
CA PRO A 201 3.25 21.95 32.52
C PRO A 201 2.44 21.81 31.23
N SER A 202 3.11 21.70 30.07
CA SER A 202 2.45 21.53 28.78
C SER A 202 1.91 20.11 28.54
N HIS A 203 2.34 19.15 29.37
CA HIS A 203 1.89 17.75 29.36
C HIS A 203 0.95 17.41 30.54
N LYS A 204 0.89 18.26 31.56
CA LYS A 204 -0.03 18.10 32.69
C LYS A 204 -1.49 18.12 32.22
N GLY A 205 -2.26 17.08 32.59
CA GLY A 205 -3.66 16.94 32.22
C GLY A 205 -3.92 16.75 30.71
N ARG A 206 -2.87 16.44 29.95
CA ARG A 206 -3.00 16.15 28.52
C ARG A 206 -3.68 14.79 28.32
N LYS A 207 -4.64 14.75 27.40
CA LYS A 207 -5.29 13.50 26.96
C LYS A 207 -4.24 12.51 26.43
N SER A 208 -4.46 11.24 26.72
CA SER A 208 -3.77 10.11 26.09
C SER A 208 -4.21 9.99 24.64
N ILE A 209 -3.27 9.76 23.75
CA ILE A 209 -3.53 9.50 22.33
C ILE A 209 -3.39 7.99 22.11
N ILE A 210 -4.51 7.31 21.85
CA ILE A 210 -4.54 5.87 21.55
C ILE A 210 -4.51 5.66 20.04
N MET A 211 -3.71 4.70 19.59
CA MET A 211 -3.56 4.33 18.17
C MET A 211 -4.23 2.98 17.86
N PRO A 212 -5.58 2.93 17.78
CA PRO A 212 -6.33 1.69 17.57
C PRO A 212 -6.08 1.02 16.22
N TYR A 213 -5.26 1.59 15.35
CA TYR A 213 -4.83 1.01 14.09
C TYR A 213 -3.31 1.03 13.95
N LEU A 214 -2.56 0.98 15.06
CA LEU A 214 -1.09 0.89 15.05
C LEU A 214 -0.62 -0.38 14.32
N ASP A 215 0.10 -0.20 13.23
CA ASP A 215 0.71 -1.25 12.43
C ASP A 215 2.12 -0.84 11.96
N ALA A 216 2.86 -1.78 11.39
CA ALA A 216 4.22 -1.61 10.87
C ALA A 216 4.33 -0.53 9.79
N GLU A 217 3.23 -0.11 9.15
CA GLU A 217 3.22 1.00 8.19
C GLU A 217 3.18 2.39 8.82
N ASN A 218 2.80 2.48 10.10
CA ASN A 218 2.80 3.72 10.87
C ASN A 218 4.17 4.02 11.50
N ILE A 219 5.11 3.08 11.44
CA ILE A 219 6.47 3.22 11.96
C ILE A 219 7.43 3.45 10.79
N TYR A 220 7.98 4.66 10.74
CA TYR A 220 8.88 5.14 9.69
C TYR A 220 10.33 5.10 10.16
N LEU A 221 11.23 4.91 9.20
CA LEU A 221 12.67 4.82 9.41
C LEU A 221 13.34 5.98 8.67
N SER A 222 14.28 6.67 9.32
CA SER A 222 15.02 7.79 8.72
C SER A 222 16.50 7.68 9.05
N TRP A 223 17.36 7.82 8.06
CA TRP A 223 18.80 7.83 8.30
C TRP A 223 19.22 9.11 9.05
N PRO A 224 20.10 9.00 10.07
CA PRO A 224 20.67 10.16 10.72
C PRO A 224 21.48 11.00 9.72
N GLU A 225 21.22 12.31 9.71
CA GLU A 225 21.86 13.25 8.78
C GLU A 225 23.39 13.28 8.99
N GLY A 226 24.14 13.13 7.89
CA GLY A 226 25.61 13.20 7.90
C GLY A 226 26.33 11.98 8.49
N LYS A 227 25.63 10.87 8.77
CA LYS A 227 26.25 9.63 9.27
C LYS A 227 26.29 8.55 8.19
N SER A 228 27.34 7.74 8.17
CA SER A 228 27.44 6.59 7.28
C SER A 228 26.42 5.52 7.68
N HIS A 229 25.65 5.03 6.72
CA HIS A 229 24.64 3.98 6.92
C HIS A 229 25.26 2.66 7.43
N ASP A 230 26.56 2.45 7.21
CA ASP A 230 27.30 1.27 7.65
C ASP A 230 27.74 1.34 9.12
N SER A 231 27.49 2.48 9.79
CA SER A 231 27.99 2.75 11.15
C SER A 231 26.89 3.08 12.15
N VAL A 232 25.66 3.27 11.68
CA VAL A 232 24.52 3.60 12.54
C VAL A 232 23.25 2.95 12.05
N TYR A 233 22.31 2.71 12.97
CA TYR A 233 20.95 2.34 12.61
C TYR A 233 20.08 3.58 12.30
N PRO A 234 19.04 3.44 11.46
CA PRO A 234 18.09 4.51 11.22
C PRO A 234 17.38 4.93 12.52
N ASP A 235 16.95 6.18 12.58
CA ASP A 235 16.02 6.68 13.58
C ASP A 235 14.60 6.18 13.30
N ILE A 236 13.83 5.99 14.37
CA ILE A 236 12.47 5.50 14.33
C ILE A 236 11.51 6.66 14.56
N LYS A 237 10.52 6.83 13.68
CA LYS A 237 9.48 7.87 13.77
C LYS A 237 8.09 7.24 13.66
N LEU A 238 7.26 7.36 14.68
CA LEU A 238 5.85 6.98 14.65
C LEU A 238 5.01 8.11 14.02
N GLY A 239 4.03 7.77 13.19
CA GLY A 239 3.18 8.75 12.50
C GLY A 239 1.84 8.20 12.02
N ASP A 240 1.15 8.96 11.16
CA ASP A 240 -0.20 8.66 10.67
C ASP A 240 -1.29 8.67 11.77
N PHE A 241 -1.53 9.84 12.35
CA PHE A 241 -2.50 10.01 13.45
C PHE A 241 -3.92 10.30 12.96
N GLY A 242 -4.30 9.82 11.77
CA GLY A 242 -5.60 10.06 11.15
C GLY A 242 -6.78 9.43 11.91
N ALA A 243 -6.54 8.29 12.55
CA ALA A 243 -7.58 7.47 13.19
C ALA A 243 -7.41 7.34 14.71
N VAL A 244 -6.61 8.21 15.34
CA VAL A 244 -6.37 8.14 16.79
C VAL A 244 -7.61 8.52 17.58
N LYS A 245 -7.69 8.04 18.82
CA LYS A 245 -8.70 8.45 19.80
C LYS A 245 -8.03 9.13 20.97
N LEU A 246 -8.73 10.11 21.55
CA LEU A 246 -8.27 10.83 22.72
C LEU A 246 -9.08 10.39 23.94
N VAL A 247 -8.39 9.96 24.98
CA VAL A 247 -8.99 9.52 26.24
C VAL A 247 -8.27 10.17 27.41
N ASP A 248 -8.87 10.14 28.60
CA ASP A 248 -8.16 10.56 29.82
C ASP A 248 -6.99 9.61 30.14
N PHE A 249 -6.10 10.06 31.02
CA PHE A 249 -4.96 9.24 31.40
C PHE A 249 -5.43 7.98 32.13
N GLY A 250 -4.95 6.81 31.69
CA GLY A 250 -5.35 5.51 32.23
C GLY A 250 -6.65 4.93 31.65
N ASP A 251 -7.45 5.74 30.95
CA ASP A 251 -8.71 5.31 30.37
C ASP A 251 -8.53 4.60 29.01
N GLY A 252 -9.65 4.09 28.49
CA GLY A 252 -9.77 3.55 27.16
C GLY A 252 -11.13 3.91 26.56
N PHE A 253 -11.45 3.32 25.42
CA PHE A 253 -12.74 3.49 24.78
C PHE A 253 -13.23 2.16 24.21
N SER A 254 -14.55 2.02 24.17
CA SER A 254 -15.19 0.93 23.44
C SER A 254 -15.40 1.33 21.98
N GLU A 255 -15.13 0.41 21.06
CA GLU A 255 -15.53 0.55 19.66
C GLU A 255 -16.70 -0.40 19.42
N ASP A 256 -17.84 0.15 18.99
CA ASP A 256 -18.98 -0.67 18.58
C ASP A 256 -18.57 -1.42 17.32
N ILE A 257 -18.31 -2.72 17.47
CA ILE A 257 -17.81 -3.53 16.36
C ILE A 257 -18.95 -3.93 15.43
N ASP A 258 -20.02 -3.17 15.28
CA ASP A 258 -21.17 -3.56 14.44
C ASP A 258 -20.78 -3.79 12.96
N GLU A 259 -19.63 -3.28 12.51
CA GLU A 259 -18.95 -3.68 11.26
C GLU A 259 -18.06 -4.94 11.43
N LYS A 260 -18.63 -5.94 12.09
CA LYS A 260 -18.08 -7.22 12.56
C LYS A 260 -17.34 -8.09 11.52
N LYS A 261 -17.47 -7.82 10.21
CA LYS A 261 -16.96 -8.69 9.13
C LYS A 261 -15.43 -8.65 8.92
N GLY A 262 -14.70 -7.76 9.60
CA GLY A 262 -13.28 -7.51 9.34
C GLY A 262 -12.33 -7.66 10.54
N ILE A 263 -12.76 -8.21 11.69
CA ILE A 263 -11.90 -8.31 12.87
C ILE A 263 -10.75 -9.28 12.61
N ASP A 264 -9.54 -8.75 12.50
CA ASP A 264 -8.32 -9.53 12.45
C ASP A 264 -7.89 -9.95 13.86
N TYR A 265 -8.63 -10.89 14.44
CA TYR A 265 -8.39 -11.43 15.79
C TYR A 265 -7.00 -12.08 15.96
N LYS A 266 -6.31 -12.39 14.85
CA LYS A 266 -4.97 -12.96 14.88
C LYS A 266 -3.96 -11.89 15.30
N HIS A 267 -4.05 -10.72 14.70
CA HIS A 267 -3.11 -9.62 14.90
C HIS A 267 -3.53 -8.63 16.00
N ASN A 268 -4.84 -8.47 16.23
CA ASN A 268 -5.35 -7.53 17.21
C ASN A 268 -5.07 -7.98 18.67
N PRO A 269 -5.10 -7.04 19.63
CA PRO A 269 -5.07 -7.36 21.05
C PRO A 269 -6.15 -8.38 21.44
N SER A 270 -5.96 -9.06 22.56
CA SER A 270 -6.90 -10.06 23.06
C SER A 270 -8.24 -9.46 23.53
N GLU A 271 -8.23 -8.18 23.87
CA GLU A 271 -9.40 -7.37 24.20
C GLU A 271 -10.26 -7.16 22.95
N LEU A 272 -11.49 -7.68 22.96
CA LEU A 272 -12.34 -7.71 21.76
C LEU A 272 -12.82 -6.32 21.36
N ASN A 273 -13.35 -5.52 22.31
CA ASN A 273 -14.02 -4.25 22.01
C ASN A 273 -13.42 -3.06 22.77
N TRP A 274 -12.33 -3.28 23.51
CA TRP A 274 -11.75 -2.27 24.40
C TRP A 274 -10.36 -1.87 23.94
N TRP A 275 -10.22 -0.58 23.63
CA TRP A 275 -8.97 0.01 23.19
C TRP A 275 -8.42 0.95 24.27
N SER A 276 -7.17 0.73 24.65
CA SER A 276 -6.46 1.53 25.66
C SER A 276 -4.99 1.70 25.29
N ALA A 277 -4.25 2.43 26.13
CA ALA A 277 -2.80 2.51 26.02
C ALA A 277 -2.14 1.13 26.01
N LYS A 278 -2.66 0.17 26.77
CA LYS A 278 -2.16 -1.21 26.81
C LYS A 278 -2.44 -1.96 25.51
N SER A 279 -3.50 -1.63 24.78
CA SER A 279 -3.79 -2.20 23.46
C SER A 279 -2.70 -1.81 22.45
N ASP A 280 -2.23 -0.56 22.49
CA ASP A 280 -1.09 -0.11 21.67
C ASP A 280 0.21 -0.87 22.02
N ILE A 281 0.42 -1.20 23.30
CA ILE A 281 1.59 -1.99 23.75
C ILE A 281 1.59 -3.39 23.14
N TRP A 282 0.43 -4.06 23.09
CA TRP A 282 0.31 -5.35 22.41
C TRP A 282 0.66 -5.23 20.93
N ARG A 283 0.10 -4.22 20.25
CA ARG A 283 0.34 -4.01 18.81
C ARG A 283 1.80 -3.72 18.52
N ALA A 284 2.46 -2.89 19.33
CA ALA A 284 3.89 -2.66 19.24
C ALA A 284 4.67 -3.98 19.38
N GLY A 285 4.37 -4.80 20.40
CA GLY A 285 4.96 -6.12 20.56
C GLY A 285 4.73 -7.03 19.36
N SER A 286 3.51 -7.09 18.83
CA SER A 286 3.16 -7.94 17.68
C SER A 286 3.91 -7.51 16.41
N ILE A 287 4.12 -6.21 16.20
CA ILE A 287 4.94 -5.70 15.10
C ILE A 287 6.37 -6.19 15.23
N ILE A 288 7.00 -6.07 16.40
CA ILE A 288 8.38 -6.54 16.63
C ILE A 288 8.46 -8.07 16.50
N TYR A 289 7.50 -8.80 17.04
CA TYR A 289 7.39 -10.26 16.92
C TYR A 289 7.31 -10.75 15.48
N SER A 290 6.62 -10.01 14.62
CA SER A 290 6.54 -10.33 13.18
C SER A 290 7.87 -10.14 12.42
N LEU A 291 8.87 -9.51 13.05
CA LEU A 291 10.23 -9.41 12.52
C LEU A 291 11.14 -10.52 13.02
N THR A 292 10.80 -11.16 14.14
CA THR A 292 11.63 -12.18 14.81
C THR A 292 11.17 -13.60 14.53
N SER A 293 9.91 -13.78 14.13
CA SER A 293 9.38 -15.08 13.73
C SER A 293 8.91 -15.01 12.28
N ARG A 294 8.99 -16.12 11.54
CA ARG A 294 8.30 -16.26 10.23
C ARG A 294 6.78 -16.30 10.39
N ASN A 295 6.32 -16.46 11.63
CA ASN A 295 4.93 -16.49 12.01
C ASN A 295 4.49 -15.08 12.41
N VAL A 296 3.18 -14.89 12.46
CA VAL A 296 2.57 -13.75 13.14
C VAL A 296 1.95 -14.26 14.44
N THR A 297 1.51 -13.37 15.32
CA THR A 297 0.69 -13.80 16.46
C THR A 297 -0.55 -14.52 15.91
N THR A 298 -0.75 -15.79 16.26
CA THR A 298 -1.82 -16.60 15.67
C THR A 298 -2.22 -17.76 16.57
N THR A 299 -3.51 -18.08 16.62
CA THR A 299 -4.03 -19.25 17.32
C THR A 299 -4.13 -20.47 16.38
N LYS A 300 -4.16 -21.68 16.97
CA LYS A 300 -4.54 -22.92 16.28
C LYS A 300 -6.05 -23.15 16.25
N LEU A 301 -6.81 -22.38 17.03
CA LEU A 301 -8.27 -22.43 17.04
C LEU A 301 -8.76 -21.73 15.77
N ALA A 302 -9.42 -22.49 14.89
CA ALA A 302 -9.99 -21.96 13.67
C ALA A 302 -11.41 -21.44 13.94
N VAL A 303 -11.76 -20.35 13.25
CA VAL A 303 -13.16 -19.99 13.05
C VAL A 303 -13.73 -21.01 12.04
N PRO A 304 -14.93 -21.59 12.27
CA PRO A 304 -15.58 -22.46 11.30
C PRO A 304 -15.65 -21.83 9.91
N GLU A 305 -15.50 -22.63 8.85
CA GLU A 305 -15.41 -22.12 7.46
C GLU A 305 -16.67 -21.36 7.00
N ASP A 306 -17.82 -21.68 7.58
CA ASP A 306 -19.12 -21.06 7.32
C ASP A 306 -19.40 -19.81 8.17
N GLN A 307 -18.49 -19.46 9.08
CA GLN A 307 -18.67 -18.37 10.04
C GLN A 307 -17.53 -17.35 9.98
N THR A 308 -17.83 -16.13 10.38
CA THR A 308 -16.83 -15.13 10.71
C THR A 308 -16.56 -15.12 12.21
N PHE A 309 -15.42 -14.58 12.61
CA PHE A 309 -15.08 -14.44 14.04
C PHE A 309 -16.18 -13.72 14.83
N ALA A 310 -16.85 -12.80 14.17
CA ALA A 310 -17.96 -12.04 14.69
C ALA A 310 -19.26 -12.82 14.94
N ASP A 311 -19.47 -13.92 14.21
CA ASP A 311 -20.64 -14.78 14.34
C ASP A 311 -20.53 -15.71 15.56
N LEU A 312 -19.32 -15.82 16.12
CA LEU A 312 -19.04 -16.61 17.32
C LEU A 312 -19.64 -15.99 18.58
N THR A 313 -19.90 -16.83 19.58
CA THR A 313 -20.28 -16.36 20.92
C THR A 313 -19.11 -15.64 21.60
N GLU A 314 -19.40 -14.77 22.57
CA GLU A 314 -18.35 -14.07 23.33
C GLU A 314 -17.36 -15.04 24.00
N GLU A 315 -17.83 -16.19 24.46
CA GLU A 315 -17.00 -17.25 25.03
C GLU A 315 -16.05 -17.85 23.99
N GLN A 316 -16.53 -18.14 22.78
CA GLN A 316 -15.72 -18.65 21.68
C GLN A 316 -14.68 -17.61 21.23
N GLN A 317 -15.10 -16.34 21.09
CA GLN A 317 -14.20 -15.25 20.77
C GLN A 317 -13.10 -15.12 21.82
N THR A 318 -13.47 -15.19 23.11
CA THR A 318 -12.54 -15.12 24.24
C THR A 318 -11.58 -16.30 24.24
N MET A 319 -12.06 -17.54 24.00
CA MET A 319 -11.19 -18.72 23.91
C MET A 319 -10.14 -18.57 22.80
N ILE A 320 -10.53 -18.01 21.66
CA ILE A 320 -9.63 -17.74 20.53
C ILE A 320 -8.62 -16.64 20.89
N THR A 321 -9.08 -15.50 21.41
CA THR A 321 -8.20 -14.36 21.67
C THR A 321 -7.32 -14.54 22.88
N MET A 322 -7.71 -15.37 23.85
CA MET A 322 -6.94 -15.69 25.05
C MET A 322 -6.16 -17.00 24.93
N ASP A 323 -6.06 -17.60 23.74
CA ASP A 323 -5.24 -18.80 23.53
C ASP A 323 -3.75 -18.50 23.78
N PRO A 324 -3.09 -19.13 24.78
CA PRO A 324 -1.68 -18.90 25.07
C PRO A 324 -0.76 -19.24 23.89
N ARG A 325 -1.20 -20.09 22.96
CA ARG A 325 -0.44 -20.46 21.76
C ARG A 325 -0.40 -19.35 20.71
N ARG A 326 -1.08 -18.22 20.94
CA ARG A 326 -1.00 -17.00 20.11
C ARG A 326 0.40 -16.44 19.99
N VAL A 327 1.21 -16.64 21.03
CA VAL A 327 2.60 -16.19 21.10
C VAL A 327 3.45 -17.45 21.15
N GLN A 328 4.09 -17.77 20.02
CA GLN A 328 5.02 -18.91 19.94
C GLN A 328 6.43 -18.42 20.24
N PRO A 329 7.38 -19.34 20.51
CA PRO A 329 8.78 -18.95 20.63
C PRO A 329 9.29 -18.25 19.37
N ILE A 330 10.16 -17.26 19.55
CA ILE A 330 10.79 -16.57 18.42
C ILE A 330 11.87 -17.46 17.79
N ASP A 331 12.42 -17.03 16.64
CA ASP A 331 13.49 -17.78 15.97
C ASP A 331 14.71 -17.90 16.90
N HIS A 332 15.26 -19.11 17.03
CA HIS A 332 16.42 -19.46 17.87
C HIS A 332 17.71 -18.67 17.57
N LEU A 333 17.73 -17.90 16.49
CA LEU A 333 18.79 -16.96 16.14
C LEU A 333 18.82 -15.69 17.01
N TYR A 334 17.75 -15.44 17.78
CA TYR A 334 17.65 -14.32 18.70
C TYR A 334 17.86 -14.76 20.14
N SER A 335 18.34 -13.84 20.97
CA SER A 335 18.60 -14.11 22.38
C SER A 335 17.30 -14.37 23.17
N GLY A 336 17.38 -15.27 24.15
CA GLY A 336 16.28 -15.50 25.10
C GLY A 336 15.96 -14.27 25.96
N GLU A 337 16.92 -13.36 26.14
CA GLU A 337 16.68 -12.06 26.77
C GLU A 337 15.71 -11.21 25.94
N PHE A 338 15.93 -11.14 24.63
CA PHE A 338 15.05 -10.39 23.73
C PHE A 338 13.67 -11.02 23.65
N GLU A 339 13.59 -12.34 23.60
CA GLU A 339 12.32 -13.06 23.68
C GLU A 339 11.56 -12.73 24.97
N THR A 340 12.23 -12.82 26.12
CA THR A 340 11.64 -12.53 27.43
C THR A 340 11.08 -11.12 27.48
N MET A 341 11.85 -10.14 26.99
CA MET A 341 11.43 -8.75 26.96
C MET A 341 10.25 -8.52 26.00
N LEU A 342 10.29 -9.11 24.81
CA LEU A 342 9.20 -9.01 23.82
C LEU A 342 7.90 -9.62 24.34
N GLN A 343 7.97 -10.74 25.07
CA GLN A 343 6.82 -11.37 25.70
C GLN A 343 6.13 -10.48 26.73
N ARG A 344 6.84 -9.49 27.33
CA ARG A 344 6.23 -8.51 28.23
C ARG A 344 5.14 -7.69 27.53
N SER A 345 5.33 -7.32 26.26
CA SER A 345 4.29 -6.64 25.47
C SER A 345 3.14 -7.56 25.06
N LEU A 346 3.41 -8.86 24.92
CA LEU A 346 2.48 -9.87 24.40
C LEU A 346 1.73 -10.63 25.50
N VAL A 347 1.52 -9.98 26.65
CA VAL A 347 0.66 -10.52 27.72
C VAL A 347 -0.81 -10.42 27.28
N LEU A 348 -1.49 -11.57 27.23
CA LEU A 348 -2.89 -11.68 26.81
C LEU A 348 -3.86 -11.00 27.79
N ASP A 349 -3.60 -11.05 29.09
CA ASP A 349 -4.42 -10.33 30.05
C ASP A 349 -4.01 -8.85 30.08
N HIS A 350 -4.88 -7.98 29.56
CA HIS A 350 -4.63 -6.54 29.48
C HIS A 350 -4.33 -5.88 30.82
N LYS A 351 -4.88 -6.40 31.92
CA LYS A 351 -4.65 -5.87 33.27
C LYS A 351 -3.24 -6.16 33.76
N LYS A 352 -2.64 -7.25 33.26
CA LYS A 352 -1.27 -7.69 33.60
C LYS A 352 -0.23 -7.18 32.60
N ARG A 353 -0.65 -6.73 31.41
CA ARG A 353 0.24 -6.14 30.42
C ARG A 353 0.86 -4.85 31.00
N PRO A 354 2.18 -4.62 30.87
CA PRO A 354 2.84 -3.42 31.38
C PRO A 354 2.47 -2.16 30.59
N SER A 355 2.66 -1.00 31.21
CA SER A 355 2.45 0.31 30.58
C SER A 355 3.65 0.66 29.71
N ALA A 356 3.51 1.70 28.89
CA ALA A 356 4.62 2.21 28.12
C ALA A 356 5.78 2.68 29.04
N ARG A 357 5.48 3.31 30.18
CA ARG A 357 6.47 3.74 31.17
C ARG A 357 7.23 2.57 31.79
N GLU A 358 6.51 1.53 32.22
CA GLU A 358 7.10 0.33 32.83
C GLU A 358 8.06 -0.35 31.84
N LEU A 359 7.61 -0.59 30.59
CA LEU A 359 8.46 -1.15 29.55
C LEU A 359 9.64 -0.25 29.18
N LEU A 360 9.44 1.06 29.11
CA LEU A 360 10.51 1.99 28.76
C LEU A 360 11.65 1.95 29.79
N GLN A 361 11.30 1.78 31.08
CA GLN A 361 12.28 1.63 32.15
C GLN A 361 13.03 0.30 32.03
N GLU A 362 12.33 -0.81 31.79
CA GLU A 362 12.92 -2.14 31.62
C GLU A 362 13.82 -2.23 30.37
N LEU A 363 13.42 -1.62 29.26
CA LEU A 363 14.16 -1.65 27.98
C LEU A 363 15.42 -0.78 27.98
N ARG A 364 15.50 0.25 28.83
CA ARG A 364 16.56 1.27 28.77
C ARG A 364 17.96 0.67 28.95
N GLY A 365 18.12 -0.24 29.92
CA GLY A 365 19.41 -0.89 30.20
C GLY A 365 19.91 -1.71 29.00
N PRO A 366 19.15 -2.75 28.59
CA PRO A 366 19.52 -3.62 27.46
C PRO A 366 19.84 -2.86 26.16
N VAL A 367 19.11 -1.78 25.87
CA VAL A 367 19.33 -0.96 24.67
C VAL A 367 20.58 -0.12 24.80
N THR A 368 20.82 0.52 25.95
CA THR A 368 22.02 1.34 26.19
C THR A 368 23.29 0.50 26.08
N GLU A 369 23.27 -0.72 26.62
CA GLU A 369 24.37 -1.67 26.50
C GLU A 369 24.70 -1.98 25.04
N ARG A 370 23.68 -2.29 24.24
CA ARG A 370 23.84 -2.62 22.80
C ARG A 370 24.23 -1.42 21.95
N GLU A 371 23.78 -0.22 22.29
CA GLU A 371 24.22 1.02 21.63
C GLU A 371 25.68 1.35 21.96
N GLY A 372 26.16 1.01 23.16
CA GLY A 372 27.55 1.20 23.57
C GLY A 372 28.52 0.09 23.11
N ASN A 373 28.00 -1.08 22.74
CA ASN A 373 28.80 -2.24 22.36
C ASN A 373 28.86 -2.42 20.83
N MET A 374 29.95 -1.94 20.21
CA MET A 374 30.18 -2.05 18.77
C MET A 374 30.30 -3.50 18.27
N ASP A 375 30.65 -4.47 19.12
CA ASP A 375 30.75 -5.87 18.71
C ASP A 375 29.38 -6.49 18.41
N LEU A 376 28.32 -5.92 18.99
CA LEU A 376 26.92 -6.31 18.76
C LEU A 376 26.30 -5.56 17.56
N PHE A 377 26.95 -4.52 17.06
CA PHE A 377 26.48 -3.81 15.89
C PHE A 377 26.67 -4.65 14.63
N ARG A 378 25.62 -4.71 13.80
CA ARG A 378 25.67 -5.32 12.47
C ARG A 378 24.97 -4.36 11.52
N ALA A 379 25.72 -3.85 10.55
CA ALA A 379 25.18 -2.92 9.57
C ALA A 379 23.94 -3.51 8.88
N LEU A 380 22.96 -2.65 8.59
CA LEU A 380 21.87 -3.05 7.72
C LEU A 380 22.42 -3.21 6.29
N PRO A 381 21.90 -4.15 5.49
CA PRO A 381 22.41 -4.37 4.15
C PRO A 381 22.32 -3.13 3.27
N GLU A 382 23.24 -2.96 2.31
CA GLU A 382 23.32 -1.80 1.41
C GLU A 382 22.02 -1.52 0.63
N TRP A 383 21.22 -2.55 0.33
CA TRP A 383 19.93 -2.40 -0.34
C TRP A 383 18.86 -1.71 0.53
N PHE A 384 19.08 -1.62 1.85
CA PHE A 384 18.15 -1.02 2.79
C PHE A 384 18.10 0.51 2.61
N GLY A 385 16.90 1.04 2.43
CA GLY A 385 16.68 2.44 2.05
C GLY A 385 16.57 2.62 0.53
N ASP A 386 17.60 2.25 -0.23
CA ASP A 386 17.67 2.48 -1.69
C ASP A 386 16.60 1.70 -2.48
N GLU A 387 16.31 0.44 -2.14
CA GLU A 387 15.20 -0.33 -2.75
C GLU A 387 13.83 -0.02 -2.12
N ILE A 388 13.82 0.56 -0.92
CA ILE A 388 12.60 0.81 -0.14
C ILE A 388 11.97 2.13 -0.55
N ILE A 389 12.81 3.12 -0.85
CA ILE A 389 12.46 4.41 -1.42
C ILE A 389 13.28 4.57 -2.70
N PRO A 390 12.65 4.56 -3.88
CA PRO A 390 13.36 4.64 -5.15
C PRO A 390 14.09 5.97 -5.23
N ARG A 391 15.41 5.96 -5.03
CA ARG A 391 16.27 7.15 -5.06
C ARG A 391 17.23 7.16 -6.26
N LYS A 392 17.49 6.02 -6.91
CA LYS A 392 18.48 5.88 -7.98
C LYS A 392 17.89 5.44 -9.32
N LYS A 393 18.51 5.93 -10.40
CA LYS A 393 18.19 5.71 -11.82
C LYS A 393 18.33 4.27 -12.33
N ASN A 394 18.80 3.32 -11.51
CA ASN A 394 19.16 1.96 -11.95
C ASN A 394 18.42 0.85 -11.19
N ASP A 395 17.33 1.16 -10.49
CA ASP A 395 16.47 0.16 -9.84
C ASP A 395 15.33 -0.25 -10.80
N PRO A 396 14.90 -1.52 -10.88
CA PRO A 396 13.78 -1.95 -11.72
C PRO A 396 12.44 -1.24 -11.42
N ALA A 397 12.36 -0.45 -10.34
CA ALA A 397 11.22 0.37 -9.93
C ALA A 397 11.14 1.74 -10.64
N ASP A 398 11.56 1.79 -11.90
CA ASP A 398 11.53 2.97 -12.76
C ASP A 398 10.14 3.63 -12.79
N GLU A 399 9.07 2.82 -12.65
CA GLU A 399 7.65 3.19 -12.55
C GLU A 399 7.24 4.05 -11.34
N ARG A 400 8.17 4.52 -10.50
CA ARG A 400 7.83 5.39 -9.36
C ARG A 400 8.41 6.80 -9.47
N ASN A 401 9.41 7.01 -10.33
CA ASN A 401 10.09 8.30 -10.47
C ASN A 401 9.37 9.19 -11.48
N PHE A 402 9.19 10.46 -11.13
CA PHE A 402 8.60 11.44 -12.04
C PHE A 402 9.66 12.12 -12.89
N SER A 403 9.47 12.11 -14.21
CA SER A 403 10.18 13.04 -15.10
C SER A 403 9.60 14.44 -14.93
N GLN A 404 10.46 15.40 -14.56
CA GLN A 404 10.04 16.79 -14.43
C GLN A 404 9.59 17.38 -15.76
N GLU A 405 10.19 16.96 -16.87
CA GLU A 405 9.77 17.35 -18.21
C GLU A 405 8.35 16.84 -18.53
N ARG A 406 8.08 15.57 -18.19
CA ARG A 406 6.75 14.98 -18.36
C ARG A 406 5.71 15.66 -17.48
N LEU A 407 6.01 15.89 -16.20
CA LEU A 407 5.10 16.63 -15.31
C LEU A 407 4.82 18.04 -15.82
N LYS A 408 5.84 18.78 -16.26
CA LYS A 408 5.66 20.11 -16.86
C LYS A 408 4.74 20.07 -18.08
N LYS A 409 4.91 19.08 -18.98
CA LYS A 409 4.04 18.87 -20.14
C LYS A 409 2.58 18.59 -19.72
N LEU A 410 2.37 17.72 -18.74
CA LEU A 410 1.03 17.35 -18.28
C LEU A 410 0.32 18.48 -17.52
N VAL A 411 1.07 19.32 -16.81
CA VAL A 411 0.53 20.48 -16.09
C VAL A 411 -0.03 21.54 -17.05
N GLN A 412 0.55 21.68 -18.25
CA GLN A 412 0.05 22.62 -19.26
C GLN A 412 -1.43 22.37 -19.61
N PRO A 413 -2.18 23.42 -20.00
CA PRO A 413 -3.56 23.27 -20.47
C PRO A 413 -3.68 22.24 -21.59
N GLY A 414 -4.60 21.27 -21.44
CA GLY A 414 -4.83 20.20 -22.41
C GLY A 414 -3.84 19.04 -22.37
N GLY A 415 -2.71 19.17 -21.68
CA GLY A 415 -1.68 18.13 -21.62
C GLY A 415 -2.16 16.84 -20.96
N LEU A 416 -2.75 16.95 -19.77
CA LEU A 416 -3.32 15.79 -19.06
C LEU A 416 -4.55 15.21 -19.76
N GLU A 417 -5.35 16.06 -20.38
CA GLU A 417 -6.58 15.69 -21.07
C GLU A 417 -6.29 14.84 -22.31
N ALA A 418 -5.26 15.21 -23.09
CA ALA A 418 -4.77 14.41 -24.21
C ALA A 418 -4.27 13.03 -23.78
N GLU A 419 -3.48 12.96 -22.69
CA GLU A 419 -2.96 11.70 -22.17
C GLU A 419 -4.09 10.79 -21.64
N ARG A 420 -5.12 11.36 -20.99
CA ARG A 420 -6.32 10.61 -20.57
C ARG A 420 -7.05 10.01 -21.76
N LEU A 421 -7.17 10.73 -22.86
CA LEU A 421 -7.83 10.24 -24.07
C LEU A 421 -7.03 9.10 -24.70
N LEU A 422 -5.72 9.27 -24.84
CA LEU A 422 -4.83 8.24 -25.37
C LEU A 422 -4.90 6.96 -24.53
N HIS A 423 -4.78 7.08 -23.21
CA HIS A 423 -4.89 5.94 -22.30
C HIS A 423 -6.27 5.27 -22.33
N ARG A 424 -7.35 6.05 -22.47
CA ARG A 424 -8.69 5.50 -22.64
C ARG A 424 -8.79 4.68 -23.93
N ASN A 425 -8.22 5.18 -25.02
CA ASN A 425 -8.22 4.48 -26.31
C ASN A 425 -7.40 3.18 -26.22
N GLU A 426 -6.25 3.20 -25.55
CA GLU A 426 -5.46 1.98 -25.28
C GLU A 426 -6.23 0.94 -24.47
N ILE A 427 -6.92 1.35 -23.38
CA ILE A 427 -7.75 0.45 -22.59
C ILE A 427 -8.89 -0.13 -23.43
N LEU A 428 -9.54 0.69 -24.26
CA LEU A 428 -10.61 0.24 -25.14
C LEU A 428 -10.10 -0.74 -26.20
N ALA A 429 -8.93 -0.49 -26.79
CA ALA A 429 -8.30 -1.40 -27.72
C ALA A 429 -7.99 -2.75 -27.07
N LYS A 430 -7.37 -2.75 -25.87
CA LYS A 430 -7.09 -3.99 -25.12
C LYS A 430 -8.35 -4.75 -24.73
N LYS A 431 -9.43 -4.05 -24.37
CA LYS A 431 -10.73 -4.69 -24.09
C LYS A 431 -11.36 -5.28 -25.34
N ALA A 432 -11.27 -4.59 -26.48
CA ALA A 432 -11.78 -5.09 -27.74
C ALA A 432 -11.02 -6.34 -28.20
N GLU A 433 -9.69 -6.33 -28.04
CA GLU A 433 -8.82 -7.48 -28.30
C GLU A 433 -9.15 -8.66 -27.37
N ALA A 434 -9.26 -8.44 -26.06
CA ALA A 434 -9.66 -9.50 -25.12
C ALA A 434 -11.05 -10.07 -25.42
N ALA A 435 -12.02 -9.22 -25.77
CA ALA A 435 -13.37 -9.66 -26.14
C ALA A 435 -13.41 -10.39 -27.50
N GLU A 436 -12.44 -10.14 -28.38
CA GLU A 436 -12.27 -10.89 -29.62
C GLU A 436 -11.62 -12.25 -29.35
N ILE A 437 -10.62 -12.32 -28.47
CA ILE A 437 -10.03 -13.58 -27.99
C ILE A 437 -11.11 -14.47 -27.37
N GLU A 438 -11.93 -13.94 -26.47
CA GLU A 438 -13.03 -14.68 -25.83
C GLU A 438 -14.06 -15.14 -26.86
N ARG A 439 -14.42 -14.30 -27.85
CA ARG A 439 -15.31 -14.69 -28.94
C ARG A 439 -14.74 -15.84 -29.78
N ARG A 440 -13.45 -15.81 -30.09
CA ARG A 440 -12.75 -16.89 -30.80
C ARG A 440 -12.74 -18.18 -29.98
N GLU A 441 -12.58 -18.07 -28.67
CA GLU A 441 -12.62 -19.22 -27.78
C GLU A 441 -13.99 -19.89 -27.73
N VAL A 442 -15.06 -19.12 -27.61
CA VAL A 442 -16.42 -19.65 -27.65
C VAL A 442 -16.72 -20.28 -29.00
N ALA A 443 -16.33 -19.63 -30.11
CA ALA A 443 -16.50 -20.18 -31.45
C ALA A 443 -15.73 -21.50 -31.63
N ARG A 444 -14.51 -21.60 -31.07
CA ARG A 444 -13.69 -22.82 -31.09
C ARG A 444 -14.34 -23.98 -30.35
N ILE A 445 -14.82 -23.74 -29.12
CA ILE A 445 -15.50 -24.79 -28.32
C ILE A 445 -16.69 -25.33 -29.11
N LYS A 446 -17.52 -24.42 -29.64
CA LYS A 446 -18.68 -24.80 -30.44
C LYS A 446 -18.29 -25.57 -31.71
N LEU A 447 -17.22 -25.18 -32.39
CA LEU A 447 -16.74 -25.88 -33.59
C LEU A 447 -16.26 -27.30 -33.28
N GLY A 448 -15.55 -27.49 -32.16
CA GLY A 448 -15.16 -28.81 -31.67
C GLY A 448 -16.35 -29.68 -31.26
N GLU A 449 -17.37 -29.09 -30.64
CA GLU A 449 -18.63 -29.77 -30.32
C GLU A 449 -19.39 -30.21 -31.59
N GLU A 450 -19.43 -29.37 -32.62
CA GLU A 450 -20.13 -29.65 -33.88
C GLU A 450 -19.37 -30.67 -34.76
N ASN A 451 -18.04 -30.71 -34.70
CA ASN A 451 -17.19 -31.52 -35.60
C ASN A 451 -15.96 -32.14 -34.89
N PRO A 452 -16.16 -33.01 -33.88
CA PRO A 452 -15.08 -33.44 -32.98
C PRO A 452 -13.92 -34.13 -33.71
N THR A 453 -14.22 -35.12 -34.57
CA THR A 453 -13.19 -35.88 -35.30
C THR A 453 -12.41 -35.00 -36.28
N ALA A 454 -13.05 -34.03 -36.93
CA ALA A 454 -12.37 -33.17 -37.89
C ALA A 454 -11.46 -32.14 -37.19
N PHE A 455 -11.85 -31.72 -35.98
CA PHE A 455 -11.06 -30.82 -35.15
C PHE A 455 -9.79 -31.51 -34.61
N GLU A 456 -9.90 -32.74 -34.11
CA GLU A 456 -8.76 -33.56 -33.66
C GLU A 456 -7.75 -33.80 -34.80
N LEU A 457 -8.23 -34.28 -35.94
CA LEU A 457 -7.38 -34.54 -37.12
C LEU A 457 -6.67 -33.29 -37.65
N PHE A 458 -7.28 -32.12 -37.51
CA PHE A 458 -6.61 -30.87 -37.89
C PHE A 458 -5.34 -30.64 -37.07
N TYR A 459 -5.42 -30.73 -35.74
CA TYR A 459 -4.30 -30.38 -34.87
C TYR A 459 -3.27 -31.50 -34.71
N GLU A 460 -3.71 -32.76 -34.74
CA GLU A 460 -2.84 -33.91 -34.49
C GLU A 460 -2.13 -34.40 -35.76
N GLU A 461 -2.77 -34.27 -36.93
CA GLU A 461 -2.26 -34.88 -38.17
C GLU A 461 -1.99 -33.86 -39.27
N TRP A 462 -2.93 -32.96 -39.53
CA TRP A 462 -2.86 -32.07 -40.69
C TRP A 462 -1.97 -30.84 -40.46
N LEU A 463 -2.18 -30.08 -39.39
CA LEU A 463 -1.44 -28.85 -39.08
C LEU A 463 0.07 -29.10 -38.91
N PRO A 464 0.54 -30.12 -38.16
CA PRO A 464 1.97 -30.41 -38.03
C PRO A 464 2.63 -30.69 -39.39
N ARG A 465 1.95 -31.45 -40.26
CA ARG A 465 2.41 -31.74 -41.63
C ARG A 465 2.54 -30.46 -42.45
N GLU A 466 1.52 -29.60 -42.45
CA GLU A 466 1.55 -28.36 -43.24
C GLU A 466 2.60 -27.36 -42.74
N VAL A 467 2.91 -27.37 -41.43
CA VAL A 467 4.00 -26.57 -40.86
C VAL A 467 5.37 -27.12 -41.27
N GLU A 468 5.57 -28.44 -41.21
CA GLU A 468 6.82 -29.10 -41.64
C GLU A 468 7.10 -28.88 -43.14
N GLU A 469 6.05 -28.94 -43.97
CA GLU A 469 6.12 -28.68 -45.40
C GLU A 469 6.28 -27.18 -45.74
N GLY A 470 6.17 -26.29 -44.74
CA GLY A 470 6.27 -24.84 -44.92
C GLY A 470 5.06 -24.19 -45.60
N ASN A 471 3.94 -24.91 -45.71
CA ASN A 471 2.69 -24.39 -46.26
C ASN A 471 1.98 -23.45 -45.29
N ILE A 472 2.12 -23.69 -43.98
CA ILE A 472 1.65 -22.83 -42.90
C ILE A 472 2.86 -22.35 -42.10
N THR A 473 2.93 -21.05 -41.82
CA THR A 473 4.00 -20.48 -41.00
C THR A 473 3.72 -20.78 -39.53
N ASP A 474 4.66 -21.42 -38.85
CA ASP A 474 4.61 -21.57 -37.39
C ASP A 474 4.67 -20.18 -36.73
N ARG A 475 3.61 -19.83 -36.01
CA ARG A 475 3.45 -18.52 -35.37
C ARG A 475 3.93 -18.48 -33.91
N GLY A 476 4.44 -19.60 -33.37
CA GLY A 476 5.02 -19.67 -32.03
C GLY A 476 4.21 -20.52 -31.05
N ASP A 477 4.64 -20.50 -29.78
CA ASP A 477 4.37 -21.47 -28.70
C ASP A 477 2.97 -22.12 -28.77
N TYR A 478 2.94 -23.47 -28.74
CA TYR A 478 1.75 -24.34 -28.88
C TYR A 478 0.64 -24.11 -27.82
N SER A 479 0.79 -23.11 -26.95
CA SER A 479 -0.17 -22.79 -25.88
C SER A 479 -1.39 -22.00 -26.35
N GLU A 480 -1.42 -21.44 -27.56
CA GLU A 480 -2.55 -20.61 -28.04
C GLU A 480 -3.16 -21.11 -29.36
N ASN A 481 -3.96 -22.19 -29.30
CA ASN A 481 -4.75 -22.75 -30.42
C ASN A 481 -5.76 -21.76 -31.09
N PHE A 482 -5.78 -20.49 -30.70
CA PHE A 482 -6.65 -19.46 -31.30
C PHE A 482 -6.11 -18.94 -32.63
N GLU A 483 -4.80 -19.04 -32.86
CA GLU A 483 -4.13 -18.44 -34.02
C GLU A 483 -4.48 -19.09 -35.37
N TYR A 484 -4.97 -20.34 -35.35
CA TYR A 484 -5.33 -21.13 -36.53
C TYR A 484 -6.85 -21.32 -36.72
N THR A 485 -7.69 -20.55 -36.04
CA THR A 485 -9.15 -20.75 -36.05
C THR A 485 -9.76 -20.68 -37.47
N GLU A 486 -9.24 -19.81 -38.33
CA GLU A 486 -9.73 -19.69 -39.72
C GLU A 486 -9.31 -20.89 -40.58
N GLU A 487 -8.09 -21.38 -40.38
CA GLU A 487 -7.50 -22.55 -41.02
C GLU A 487 -8.31 -23.81 -40.65
N VAL A 488 -8.64 -23.97 -39.36
CA VAL A 488 -9.48 -25.08 -38.85
C VAL A 488 -10.85 -25.06 -39.52
N VAL A 489 -11.53 -23.91 -39.56
CA VAL A 489 -12.87 -23.80 -40.14
C VAL A 489 -12.86 -24.18 -41.63
N LYS A 490 -11.86 -23.71 -42.38
CA LYS A 490 -11.72 -24.05 -43.80
C LYS A 490 -11.44 -25.53 -43.99
N TYR A 491 -10.53 -26.10 -43.20
CA TYR A 491 -10.23 -27.53 -43.24
C TYR A 491 -11.48 -28.37 -42.95
N ILE A 492 -12.19 -28.12 -41.84
CA ILE A 492 -13.41 -28.83 -41.47
C ILE A 492 -14.46 -28.74 -42.58
N ALA A 493 -14.64 -27.55 -43.18
CA ALA A 493 -15.61 -27.36 -44.25
C ALA A 493 -15.24 -28.11 -45.54
N VAL A 494 -13.96 -28.14 -45.93
CA VAL A 494 -13.50 -28.88 -47.11
C VAL A 494 -13.57 -30.39 -46.85
N ARG A 495 -13.16 -30.83 -45.64
CA ARG A 495 -13.25 -32.23 -45.19
C ARG A 495 -14.68 -32.74 -45.23
N GLY A 496 -15.63 -31.99 -44.67
CA GLY A 496 -17.05 -32.33 -44.71
C GLY A 496 -17.56 -32.55 -46.14
N ARG A 497 -17.30 -31.59 -47.05
CA ARG A 497 -17.69 -31.71 -48.47
C ARG A 497 -17.02 -32.90 -49.16
N GLY A 498 -15.74 -33.14 -48.88
CA GLY A 498 -15.00 -34.26 -49.45
C GLY A 498 -15.57 -35.61 -49.01
N ILE A 499 -15.94 -35.73 -47.73
CA ILE A 499 -16.57 -36.94 -47.17
C ILE A 499 -17.94 -37.17 -47.81
N GLU A 500 -18.79 -36.13 -47.88
CA GLU A 500 -20.11 -36.22 -48.52
C GLU A 500 -20.02 -36.64 -49.99
N ALA A 501 -19.00 -36.17 -50.71
CA ALA A 501 -18.74 -36.52 -52.10
C ALA A 501 -17.98 -37.86 -52.29
N GLY A 502 -17.55 -38.52 -51.20
CA GLY A 502 -16.75 -39.75 -51.26
C GLY A 502 -15.33 -39.57 -51.85
N THR A 503 -14.79 -38.35 -51.77
CA THR A 503 -13.51 -37.95 -52.36
C THR A 503 -12.43 -37.63 -51.33
N TRP A 504 -12.76 -37.60 -50.04
CA TRP A 504 -11.81 -37.30 -48.98
C TRP A 504 -10.89 -38.48 -48.66
N VAL A 505 -9.60 -38.20 -48.50
CA VAL A 505 -8.59 -39.16 -48.04
C VAL A 505 -7.75 -38.46 -46.98
N ASP A 506 -7.71 -38.99 -45.76
CA ASP A 506 -6.93 -38.42 -44.65
C ASP A 506 -5.41 -38.48 -44.94
N PRO A 507 -4.61 -37.47 -44.51
CA PRO A 507 -5.00 -36.30 -43.70
C PRO A 507 -5.69 -35.19 -44.51
N GLY A 508 -5.92 -35.38 -45.80
CA GLY A 508 -6.51 -34.38 -46.69
C GLY A 508 -5.46 -33.61 -47.52
N PRO A 509 -5.91 -32.67 -48.37
CA PRO A 509 -5.07 -31.92 -49.29
C PRO A 509 -4.21 -30.87 -48.57
N SER A 510 -3.22 -30.29 -49.24
CA SER A 510 -2.36 -29.24 -48.69
C SER A 510 -3.14 -27.97 -48.32
N TRP A 511 -2.59 -27.10 -47.47
CA TRP A 511 -3.25 -25.83 -47.13
C TRP A 511 -3.58 -24.97 -48.36
N GLN A 512 -2.68 -24.91 -49.34
CA GLN A 512 -2.91 -24.16 -50.57
C GLN A 512 -4.13 -24.70 -51.34
N GLU A 513 -4.33 -26.02 -51.33
CA GLU A 513 -5.48 -26.68 -51.94
C GLU A 513 -6.75 -26.50 -51.10
N VAL A 514 -6.67 -26.59 -49.77
CA VAL A 514 -7.79 -26.26 -48.86
C VAL A 514 -8.27 -24.82 -49.10
N VAL A 515 -7.35 -23.86 -49.28
CA VAL A 515 -7.73 -22.47 -49.61
C VAL A 515 -8.44 -22.39 -50.95
N LYS A 516 -7.97 -23.11 -51.98
CA LYS A 516 -8.62 -23.15 -53.31
C LYS A 516 -10.00 -23.81 -53.24
N LEU A 517 -10.10 -24.98 -52.60
CA LEU A 517 -11.33 -25.76 -52.44
C LEU A 517 -12.32 -25.11 -51.46
N GLY A 518 -11.83 -24.23 -50.59
CA GLY A 518 -12.59 -23.42 -49.65
C GLY A 518 -13.29 -22.22 -50.27
N GLN A 519 -12.92 -21.81 -51.49
CA GLN A 519 -13.63 -20.77 -52.24
C GLN A 519 -14.93 -21.35 -52.82
N LYS A 520 -16.06 -20.62 -52.71
CA LYS A 520 -17.33 -21.06 -53.31
C LYS A 520 -17.14 -21.22 -54.82
N PRO A 521 -17.76 -22.23 -55.46
CA PRO A 521 -17.65 -22.43 -56.89
C PRO A 521 -18.17 -21.18 -57.63
N GLU A 522 -17.40 -20.68 -58.59
CA GLU A 522 -17.92 -19.74 -59.58
C GLU A 522 -19.15 -20.37 -60.25
N ALA A 523 -20.23 -19.61 -60.34
CA ALA A 523 -21.46 -20.09 -60.96
C ALA A 523 -21.16 -20.54 -62.40
N ALA A 524 -21.40 -21.82 -62.69
CA ALA A 524 -21.21 -22.38 -64.01
C ALA A 524 -22.03 -21.57 -65.05
N PRO A 525 -21.47 -21.24 -66.22
CA PRO A 525 -22.21 -20.54 -67.26
C PRO A 525 -23.38 -21.40 -67.71
N ALA A 526 -24.57 -20.80 -67.74
CA ALA A 526 -25.80 -21.48 -68.13
C ALA A 526 -25.65 -22.08 -69.54
N SER A 527 -25.91 -23.38 -69.66
CA SER A 527 -25.99 -24.06 -70.95
C SER A 527 -27.03 -23.38 -71.85
N PRO A 528 -26.76 -23.20 -73.15
CA PRO A 528 -27.72 -22.59 -74.04
C PRO A 528 -28.96 -23.50 -74.21
N PRO A 529 -30.15 -22.90 -74.35
CA PRO A 529 -31.40 -23.67 -74.46
C PRO A 529 -31.47 -24.43 -75.79
N PRO A 530 -32.30 -25.51 -75.84
CA PRO A 530 -32.37 -26.43 -76.98
C PRO A 530 -32.87 -25.80 -78.28
#